data_AF-A0A7X3RAH6-F1
#
_entry.id   AF-A0A7X3RAH6-F1
#
_cell.length_a   1.000
_cell.length_b   1.000
_cell.length_c   1.000
_cell.angle_alpha   90.00
_cell.angle_beta   90.00
_cell.angle_gamma   90.00
#
_symmetry.space_group_name_H-M   'P 1'
#
loop_
_entity.id
_entity.type
_entity.pdbx_description
1 polymer ?
#
loop_
_entity_poly.entity_id
_entity_poly.type
_entity_poly.pdbx_seq_one_letter_code
_entity_poly.pdbx_strand_id
1 'polypeptide(L)'
;AVLQMVRDEDCAWHCGTSAWRGREGCNRWSLGIEIVNWGRLEKKDGSFYCWTEDYGTPYNGPSPVSAGGDWWAPYPSVQVDQVESLSGRLVERFRIPLDHIVRHSDIAPDRKIDPGPAFPWSAFKARMTEVIAGRW
;
A
#
# COMPACT_ATOMS: atom_id res chain seq x y z
N ALA A 1 1.14 14.14 6.92
CA ALA A 1 0.07 13.99 7.93
C ALA A 1 -0.80 12.79 7.56
N VAL A 2 -1.46 12.17 8.53
CA VAL A 2 -2.46 11.13 8.30
C VAL A 2 -3.85 11.77 8.37
N LEU A 3 -4.71 11.50 7.40
CA LEU A 3 -6.09 11.97 7.37
C LEU A 3 -7.04 10.77 7.41
N GLN A 4 -7.98 10.78 8.34
CA GLN A 4 -9.06 9.80 8.37
C GLN A 4 -10.24 10.31 7.53
N MET A 5 -10.54 9.60 6.44
CA MET A 5 -11.65 9.97 5.54
C MET A 5 -12.96 9.26 5.89
N VAL A 6 -12.87 8.05 6.44
CA VAL A 6 -14.01 7.19 6.80
C VAL A 6 -13.77 6.66 8.22
N ARG A 7 -14.83 6.57 9.04
CA ARG A 7 -14.74 6.01 10.40
C ARG A 7 -14.37 4.53 10.33
N ASP A 8 -13.66 4.01 11.34
CA ASP A 8 -13.21 2.61 11.35
C ASP A 8 -14.38 1.61 11.33
N GLU A 9 -15.55 2.02 11.83
CA GLU A 9 -16.77 1.23 11.90
C GLU A 9 -17.61 1.28 10.61
N ASP A 10 -17.27 2.16 9.66
CA ASP A 10 -17.98 2.32 8.39
C ASP A 10 -17.24 1.62 7.24
N CYS A 11 -18.02 1.23 6.22
CA CYS A 11 -17.49 0.60 5.01
C CYS A 11 -16.92 1.64 4.03
N ALA A 12 -15.59 1.74 3.95
CA ALA A 12 -14.90 2.48 2.90
C ALA A 12 -14.88 1.69 1.57
N TRP A 13 -14.80 2.40 0.43
CA TRP A 13 -14.73 1.78 -0.89
C TRP A 13 -13.29 1.80 -1.42
N HIS A 14 -12.50 0.79 -1.05
CA HIS A 14 -11.05 0.79 -1.36
C HIS A 14 -10.57 -0.48 -2.08
N CYS A 15 -11.12 -1.67 -1.76
CA CYS A 15 -10.76 -2.93 -2.40
C CYS A 15 -11.46 -3.16 -3.75
N GLY A 16 -12.71 -2.73 -3.89
CA GLY A 16 -13.54 -3.08 -5.06
C GLY A 16 -13.86 -4.58 -5.13
N THR A 17 -13.80 -5.18 -6.34
CA THR A 17 -13.88 -6.64 -6.50
C THR A 17 -12.59 -7.28 -6.00
N SER A 18 -12.68 -8.08 -4.94
CA SER A 18 -11.54 -8.66 -4.23
C SER A 18 -11.95 -9.87 -3.37
N ALA A 19 -10.98 -10.72 -3.04
CA ALA A 19 -11.15 -11.84 -2.13
C ALA A 19 -9.86 -12.13 -1.33
N TRP A 20 -10.00 -12.59 -0.08
CA TRP A 20 -8.89 -13.08 0.72
C TRP A 20 -9.32 -14.35 1.45
N ARG A 21 -8.50 -15.40 1.39
CA ARG A 21 -8.74 -16.67 2.11
C ARG A 21 -10.16 -17.23 1.92
N GLY A 22 -10.69 -17.13 0.70
CA GLY A 22 -12.01 -17.64 0.34
C GLY A 22 -13.19 -16.73 0.71
N ARG A 23 -12.96 -15.56 1.32
CA ARG A 23 -14.00 -14.57 1.59
C ARG A 23 -13.92 -13.40 0.60
N GLU A 24 -15.00 -13.18 -0.12
CA GLU A 24 -15.14 -12.10 -1.09
C GLU A 24 -15.54 -10.75 -0.43
N GLY A 25 -15.44 -9.68 -1.21
CA GLY A 25 -15.99 -8.36 -0.85
C GLY A 25 -15.26 -7.72 0.32
N CYS A 26 -13.92 -7.61 0.22
CA CYS A 26 -13.05 -7.17 1.31
C CYS A 26 -13.47 -5.83 1.94
N ASN A 27 -13.97 -4.86 1.15
CA ASN A 27 -14.50 -3.58 1.65
C ASN A 27 -15.38 -3.71 2.91
N ARG A 28 -16.19 -4.77 3.00
CA ARG A 28 -17.18 -4.94 4.09
C ARG A 28 -16.56 -5.40 5.41
N TRP A 29 -15.29 -5.79 5.41
CA TRP A 29 -14.65 -6.40 6.58
C TRP A 29 -13.16 -6.06 6.70
N SER A 30 -12.68 -5.05 5.98
CA SER A 30 -11.30 -4.55 6.04
C SER A 30 -11.24 -3.05 6.30
N LEU A 31 -10.09 -2.60 6.81
CA LEU A 31 -9.69 -1.20 6.81
C LEU A 31 -8.78 -0.94 5.61
N GLY A 32 -8.89 0.24 5.00
CA GLY A 32 -8.05 0.68 3.88
C GLY A 32 -7.10 1.80 4.29
N ILE A 33 -5.81 1.67 3.94
CA ILE A 33 -4.81 2.73 4.08
C ILE A 33 -4.32 3.09 2.69
N GLU A 34 -4.63 4.30 2.23
CA GLU A 34 -4.10 4.84 0.98
C GLU A 34 -2.81 5.61 1.25
N ILE A 35 -1.81 5.39 0.40
CA ILE A 35 -0.49 6.00 0.52
C ILE A 35 -0.22 6.77 -0.78
N VAL A 36 -0.26 8.10 -0.70
CA VAL A 36 -0.02 8.97 -1.87
C VAL A 36 1.34 8.65 -2.48
N ASN A 37 1.32 8.12 -3.70
CA ASN A 37 2.52 7.81 -4.47
C ASN A 37 2.20 7.85 -5.97
N TRP A 38 3.21 8.11 -6.79
CA TRP A 38 3.09 8.07 -8.25
C TRP A 38 2.97 6.64 -8.80
N GLY A 39 3.25 5.62 -7.99
CA GLY A 39 3.07 4.21 -8.38
C GLY A 39 4.10 3.74 -9.41
N ARG A 40 3.65 2.93 -10.37
CA ARG A 40 4.50 2.45 -11.47
C ARG A 40 4.83 3.61 -12.41
N LEU A 41 6.08 3.66 -12.83
CA LEU A 41 6.61 4.66 -13.73
C LEU A 41 7.05 4.01 -15.05
N GLU A 42 6.82 4.72 -16.15
CA GLU A 42 7.36 4.37 -17.46
C GLU A 42 8.50 5.31 -17.81
N LYS A 43 9.60 4.75 -18.35
CA LYS A 43 10.76 5.53 -18.80
C LYS A 43 10.64 5.85 -20.28
N LYS A 44 10.64 7.14 -20.63
CA LYS A 44 10.56 7.64 -22.01
C LYS A 44 11.44 8.87 -22.21
N ASP A 45 12.23 8.88 -23.28
CA ASP A 45 13.09 10.02 -23.66
C ASP A 45 13.98 10.55 -22.52
N GLY A 46 14.42 9.64 -21.64
CA GLY A 46 15.25 9.97 -20.47
C GLY A 46 14.49 10.43 -19.23
N SER A 47 13.17 10.64 -19.32
CA SER A 47 12.28 11.02 -18.21
C SER A 47 11.37 9.86 -17.76
N PHE A 48 10.69 10.05 -16.62
CA PHE A 48 9.76 9.07 -16.06
C PHE A 48 8.35 9.64 -15.98
N TYR A 49 7.31 8.81 -16.09
CA TYR A 49 5.90 9.22 -16.09
C TYR A 49 5.01 8.18 -15.41
N CYS A 50 3.91 8.60 -14.79
CA CYS A 50 3.02 7.74 -13.97
C CYS A 50 1.87 7.09 -14.75
N TRP A 51 1.54 7.60 -15.95
CA TRP A 51 0.48 7.07 -16.81
C TRP A 51 0.87 7.14 -18.29
N THR A 52 0.44 6.13 -19.04
CA THR A 52 0.70 5.98 -20.48
C THR A 52 -0.13 6.92 -21.36
N GLU A 53 -1.24 7.45 -20.85
CA GLU A 53 -2.21 8.23 -21.64
C GLU A 53 -2.03 9.75 -21.51
N ASP A 54 -1.24 10.23 -20.53
CA ASP A 54 -0.93 11.64 -20.36
C ASP A 54 0.53 11.83 -19.86
N TYR A 55 1.46 11.84 -20.82
CA TYR A 55 2.87 12.18 -20.58
C TYR A 55 3.09 13.70 -20.42
N GLY A 56 2.04 14.49 -20.20
CA GLY A 56 2.13 15.94 -20.08
C GLY A 56 2.93 16.42 -18.86
N THR A 57 3.07 15.58 -17.84
CA THR A 57 3.81 15.91 -16.61
C THR A 57 4.85 14.84 -16.26
N PRO A 58 6.15 15.12 -16.44
CA PRO A 58 7.18 14.18 -16.02
C PRO A 58 7.25 14.07 -14.49
N TYR A 59 7.55 12.87 -14.03
CA TYR A 59 7.90 12.60 -12.65
C TYR A 59 9.24 13.27 -12.32
N ASN A 60 9.18 14.24 -11.41
CA ASN A 60 10.33 15.03 -10.94
C ASN A 60 10.70 14.72 -9.47
N GLY A 61 10.30 13.55 -8.96
CA GLY A 61 10.60 13.13 -7.60
C GLY A 61 11.98 12.46 -7.46
N PRO A 62 12.25 11.81 -6.30
CA PRO A 62 13.48 11.05 -6.08
C PRO A 62 13.69 9.93 -7.10
N SER A 63 14.93 9.49 -7.28
CA SER A 63 15.29 8.43 -8.22
C SER A 63 14.37 7.20 -8.13
N PRO A 64 13.73 6.78 -9.25
CA PRO A 64 12.88 5.61 -9.27
C PRO A 64 13.59 4.31 -8.87
N VAL A 65 12.82 3.39 -8.28
CA VAL A 65 13.25 2.03 -7.95
C VAL A 65 13.02 1.14 -9.17
N SER A 66 14.05 0.42 -9.61
CA SER A 66 13.93 -0.61 -10.64
C SER A 66 13.60 -1.95 -9.99
N ALA A 67 12.46 -2.55 -10.33
CA ALA A 67 12.04 -3.83 -9.78
C ALA A 67 11.13 -4.58 -10.76
N GLY A 68 11.42 -5.86 -10.99
CA GLY A 68 10.61 -6.73 -11.86
C GLY A 68 10.59 -6.31 -13.34
N GLY A 69 11.60 -5.56 -13.79
CA GLY A 69 11.64 -5.00 -15.15
C GLY A 69 10.91 -3.67 -15.31
N ASP A 70 10.19 -3.23 -14.27
CA ASP A 70 9.48 -1.96 -14.22
C ASP A 70 10.23 -0.91 -13.38
N TRP A 71 9.79 0.33 -13.47
CA TRP A 71 10.22 1.43 -12.61
C TRP A 71 9.09 1.87 -11.69
N TRP A 72 9.43 2.33 -10.49
CA TRP A 72 8.46 2.68 -9.47
C TRP A 72 8.89 3.92 -8.70
N ALA A 73 7.94 4.78 -8.38
CA ALA A 73 8.20 5.91 -7.50
C ALA A 73 8.48 5.40 -6.08
N PRO A 74 9.61 5.81 -5.45
CA PRO A 74 9.94 5.41 -4.09
C PRO A 74 9.00 6.05 -3.07
N TYR A 75 8.74 5.33 -1.97
CA TYR A 75 8.06 5.88 -0.81
C TYR A 75 9.08 6.62 0.08
N PRO A 76 8.86 7.91 0.42
CA PRO A 76 9.68 8.60 1.40
C PRO A 76 9.64 7.88 2.76
N SER A 77 10.77 7.78 3.46
CA SER A 77 10.85 7.09 4.76
C SER A 77 9.83 7.63 5.77
N VAL A 78 9.68 8.95 5.84
CA VAL A 78 8.69 9.61 6.71
C VAL A 78 7.25 9.18 6.43
N GLN A 79 6.93 8.78 5.19
CA GLN A 79 5.61 8.26 4.84
C GLN A 79 5.46 6.81 5.31
N VAL A 80 6.51 5.99 5.13
CA VAL A 80 6.55 4.60 5.62
C VAL A 80 6.43 4.56 7.15
N ASP A 81 7.17 5.41 7.86
CA ASP A 81 7.13 5.50 9.33
C ASP A 81 5.71 5.82 9.84
N GLN A 82 4.97 6.68 9.13
CA GLN A 82 3.58 7.02 9.47
C GLN A 82 2.63 5.84 9.23
N VAL A 83 2.84 5.09 8.15
CA VAL A 83 2.07 3.87 7.84
C VAL A 83 2.34 2.79 8.88
N GLU A 84 3.60 2.59 9.29
CA GLU A 84 3.96 1.67 10.38
C GLU A 84 3.32 2.07 11.71
N SER A 85 3.41 3.35 12.06
CA SER A 85 2.83 3.89 13.30
C SER A 85 1.30 3.72 13.33
N LEU A 86 0.61 4.03 12.23
CA LEU A 86 -0.84 3.85 12.12
C LEU A 86 -1.22 2.37 12.15
N SER A 87 -0.55 1.55 11.34
CA SER A 87 -0.83 0.11 11.25
C SER A 87 -0.63 -0.58 12.59
N GLY A 88 0.42 -0.23 13.33
CA GLY A 88 0.65 -0.75 14.67
C GLY A 88 -0.53 -0.46 15.61
N ARG A 89 -1.02 0.78 15.66
CA ARG A 89 -2.20 1.13 16.48
C ARG A 89 -3.47 0.38 16.07
N LEU A 90 -3.70 0.19 14.77
CA LEU A 90 -4.87 -0.55 14.27
C LEU A 90 -4.77 -2.04 14.57
N VAL A 91 -3.59 -2.64 14.36
CA VAL A 91 -3.30 -4.03 14.71
C VAL A 91 -3.53 -4.27 16.19
N GLU A 92 -3.06 -3.37 17.06
CA GLU A 92 -3.29 -3.45 18.50
C GLU A 92 -4.78 -3.32 18.85
N ARG A 93 -5.46 -2.30 18.32
CA ARG A 93 -6.87 -2.00 18.63
C ARG A 93 -7.81 -3.14 18.22
N PHE A 94 -7.60 -3.69 17.02
CA PHE A 94 -8.49 -4.68 16.42
C PHE A 94 -7.98 -6.12 16.48
N ARG A 95 -6.80 -6.34 17.09
CA ARG A 95 -6.12 -7.65 17.17
C ARG A 95 -5.98 -8.30 15.79
N ILE A 96 -5.58 -7.52 14.80
CA ILE A 96 -5.44 -7.99 13.42
C ILE A 96 -4.24 -8.94 13.35
N PRO A 97 -4.43 -10.22 12.98
CA PRO A 97 -3.31 -11.15 12.87
C PRO A 97 -2.42 -10.77 11.69
N LEU A 98 -1.14 -11.13 11.76
CA LEU A 98 -0.14 -10.72 10.78
C LEU A 98 -0.57 -11.08 9.35
N ASP A 99 -1.14 -12.27 9.13
CA ASP A 99 -1.59 -12.77 7.84
C ASP A 99 -2.87 -12.10 7.29
N HIS A 100 -3.46 -11.14 8.01
CA HIS A 100 -4.54 -10.28 7.53
C HIS A 100 -4.06 -8.87 7.16
N ILE A 101 -2.75 -8.63 7.27
CA ILE A 101 -2.09 -7.43 6.74
C ILE A 101 -1.56 -7.76 5.35
N VAL A 102 -2.27 -7.28 4.33
CA VAL A 102 -2.12 -7.68 2.92
C VAL A 102 -2.03 -6.45 2.02
N ARG A 103 -1.48 -6.65 0.82
CA ARG A 103 -1.48 -5.67 -0.26
C ARG A 103 -2.79 -5.73 -1.03
N HIS A 104 -3.09 -4.69 -1.80
CA HIS A 104 -4.23 -4.73 -2.71
C HIS A 104 -4.02 -5.79 -3.81
N SER A 105 -2.78 -5.94 -4.28
CA SER A 105 -2.37 -6.99 -5.21
C SER A 105 -2.57 -8.41 -4.65
N ASP A 106 -2.57 -8.59 -3.33
CA ASP A 106 -2.76 -9.91 -2.72
C ASP A 106 -4.25 -10.32 -2.71
N ILE A 107 -5.19 -9.34 -2.74
CA ILE A 107 -6.65 -9.58 -2.70
C ILE A 107 -7.34 -9.38 -4.05
N ALA A 108 -6.68 -8.75 -5.02
CA ALA A 108 -7.19 -8.49 -6.37
C ALA A 108 -6.07 -8.61 -7.43
N PRO A 109 -5.38 -9.77 -7.52
CA PRO A 109 -4.14 -9.94 -8.29
C PRO A 109 -4.29 -9.65 -9.78
N ASP A 110 -5.45 -9.95 -10.37
CA ASP A 110 -5.67 -9.74 -11.81
C ASP A 110 -5.90 -8.28 -12.20
N ARG A 111 -6.08 -7.38 -11.22
CA ARG A 111 -6.47 -5.99 -11.44
C ARG A 111 -5.57 -4.98 -10.75
N LYS A 112 -4.90 -5.36 -9.68
CA LYS A 112 -4.21 -4.45 -8.77
C LYS A 112 -2.76 -4.85 -8.59
N ILE A 113 -1.89 -3.85 -8.61
CA ILE A 113 -0.44 -3.99 -8.48
C ILE A 113 0.09 -3.23 -7.26
N ASP A 114 -0.74 -2.40 -6.62
CA ASP A 114 -0.41 -1.58 -5.47
C ASP A 114 -0.28 -2.40 -4.17
N PRO A 115 0.63 -1.99 -3.25
CA PRO A 115 1.47 -0.78 -3.27
C PRO A 115 2.74 -0.91 -4.13
N GLY A 116 2.89 -2.03 -4.84
CA GLY A 116 4.04 -2.30 -5.70
C GLY A 116 5.32 -2.66 -4.93
N PRO A 117 6.39 -3.03 -5.66
CA PRO A 117 7.66 -3.46 -5.10
C PRO A 117 8.47 -2.32 -4.45
N ALA A 118 8.15 -1.06 -4.72
CA ALA A 118 8.83 0.08 -4.09
C ALA A 118 8.42 0.30 -2.63
N PHE A 119 7.26 -0.22 -2.20
CA PHE A 119 6.90 -0.21 -0.79
C PHE A 119 7.73 -1.28 -0.04
N PRO A 120 8.37 -0.96 1.09
CA PRO A 120 9.29 -1.87 1.79
C PRO A 120 8.54 -2.95 2.58
N TRP A 121 7.82 -3.82 1.88
CA TRP A 121 6.87 -4.78 2.46
C TRP A 121 7.49 -5.72 3.49
N SER A 122 8.69 -6.25 3.22
CA SER A 122 9.37 -7.15 4.15
C SER A 122 9.73 -6.46 5.47
N ALA A 123 10.24 -5.22 5.42
CA ALA A 123 10.56 -4.44 6.60
C ALA A 123 9.29 -4.06 7.38
N PHE A 124 8.26 -3.60 6.67
CA PHE A 124 6.96 -3.30 7.25
C PHE A 124 6.34 -4.52 7.98
N LYS A 125 6.38 -5.71 7.37
CA LYS A 125 5.88 -6.95 7.98
C LYS A 125 6.72 -7.40 9.17
N ALA A 126 8.04 -7.23 9.13
CA ALA A 126 8.90 -7.47 10.28
C ALA A 126 8.50 -6.55 11.45
N ARG A 127 8.27 -5.27 11.17
CA ARG A 127 7.80 -4.30 12.17
C ARG A 127 6.44 -4.69 12.78
N MET A 128 5.48 -5.13 11.97
CA MET A 128 4.18 -5.59 12.48
C MET A 128 4.30 -6.88 13.30
N THR A 129 5.27 -7.75 12.97
CA THR A 129 5.58 -8.95 13.78
C THR A 129 6.03 -8.56 15.18
N GLU A 130 6.94 -7.57 15.30
CA GLU A 130 7.40 -7.07 16.61
C GLU A 130 6.26 -6.49 17.45
N VAL A 131 5.38 -5.68 16.82
CA VAL A 131 4.21 -5.09 17.49
C VAL A 131 3.28 -6.18 18.04
N ILE A 132 3.03 -7.24 17.27
CA ILE A 132 2.18 -8.35 17.69
C ILE A 132 2.85 -9.15 18.82
N ALA A 133 4.12 -9.53 18.67
CA ALA A 133 4.84 -10.35 19.66
C ALA A 133 5.01 -9.64 21.01
N GLY A 134 5.10 -8.30 21.03
CA GLY A 134 5.26 -7.53 22.26
C GLY A 134 4.00 -7.38 23.11
N ARG A 135 2.84 -7.88 22.64
CA ARG A 135 1.53 -7.59 23.27
C ARG A 135 0.62 -8.80 23.49
N TRP A 136 0.96 -9.97 22.94
CA TRP A 136 0.21 -11.21 23.13
C TRP A 136 1.17 -12.40 23.24
#